data_AF-A0A952U9U2-F1
#
_entry.id   AF-A0A952U9U2-F1
#
_cell.length_a   1.000
_cell.length_b   1.000
_cell.length_c   1.000
_cell.angle_alpha   90.00
_cell.angle_beta   90.00
_cell.angle_gamma   90.00
#
_symmetry.space_group_name_H-M   'P 1'
#
loop_
_entity.id
_entity.type
_entity.pdbx_description
1 polymer ?
#
loop_
_entity_poly.entity_id
_entity_poly.type
_entity_poly.pdbx_seq_one_letter_code
_entity_poly.pdbx_strand_id
1 'polypeptide(L)'
;MSNVFTIGRAGTTEADIQVGDAWSKHFNGQNEAALEQFRKLVEKFANHIDANFGLALCLKTAGQKSEASAAFAKVKELCQAELDKKIEEPDRYQMLIRICTQHMSTLRN
;
A
#
# COMPACT_ATOMS: atom_id res chain seq x y z
N MET A 1 22.19 1.45 9.60
CA MET A 1 20.72 1.54 9.79
C MET A 1 20.09 0.52 8.87
N SER A 2 19.81 -0.66 9.40
CA SER A 2 19.36 -1.82 8.62
C SER A 2 17.91 -1.63 8.18
N ASN A 3 17.69 -1.64 6.87
CA ASN A 3 16.38 -1.47 6.26
C ASN A 3 15.56 -2.75 6.53
N VAL A 4 14.63 -2.68 7.48
CA VAL A 4 13.83 -3.83 8.00
C VAL A 4 12.77 -4.36 7.00
N PHE A 5 12.93 -4.07 5.71
CA PHE A 5 11.94 -4.41 4.67
C PHE A 5 12.50 -5.27 3.53
N THR A 6 13.61 -5.99 3.77
CA THR A 6 14.23 -6.85 2.75
C THR A 6 14.42 -8.27 3.25
N ILE A 7 13.33 -9.01 3.44
CA ILE A 7 13.39 -10.48 3.54
C ILE A 7 12.06 -11.04 3.02
N GLY A 8 12.09 -11.74 1.88
CA GLY A 8 10.94 -12.52 1.39
C GLY A 8 10.59 -12.49 -0.11
N ARG A 9 11.28 -11.77 -1.00
CA ARG A 9 11.04 -11.89 -2.46
C ARG A 9 12.35 -12.07 -3.22
N ALA A 10 12.39 -13.12 -4.05
CA ALA A 10 13.41 -13.31 -5.06
C ALA A 10 13.45 -12.07 -5.97
N GLY A 11 14.50 -11.25 -5.81
CA GLY A 11 14.72 -10.02 -6.56
C GLY A 11 13.74 -8.90 -6.17
N THR A 12 14.26 -7.82 -5.58
CA THR A 12 13.52 -6.56 -5.47
C THR A 12 13.07 -6.16 -6.87
N THR A 13 11.76 -6.19 -7.12
CA THR A 13 11.25 -5.84 -8.44
C THR A 13 11.39 -4.33 -8.65
N GLU A 14 11.38 -3.88 -9.90
CA GLU A 14 11.35 -2.45 -10.22
C GLU A 14 10.23 -1.72 -9.48
N ALA A 15 9.08 -2.39 -9.31
CA ALA A 15 7.95 -1.85 -8.55
C ALA A 15 8.31 -1.66 -7.06
N ASP A 16 8.98 -2.63 -6.43
CA ASP A 16 9.38 -2.57 -5.02
C ASP A 16 10.36 -1.41 -4.77
N ILE A 17 11.31 -1.18 -5.69
CA ILE A 17 12.26 -0.05 -5.60
C ILE A 17 11.51 1.28 -5.67
N GLN A 18 10.64 1.44 -6.66
CA GLN A 18 9.88 2.67 -6.85
C GLN A 18 8.89 2.94 -5.70
N VAL A 19 8.30 1.88 -5.12
CA VAL A 19 7.47 1.98 -3.92
C VAL A 19 8.31 2.49 -2.74
N GLY A 20 9.52 1.97 -2.54
CA GLY A 20 10.44 2.45 -1.50
C GLY A 20 10.77 3.95 -1.62
N ASP A 21 11.02 4.43 -2.84
CA ASP A 21 11.23 5.86 -3.10
C ASP A 21 9.98 6.72 -2.80
N ALA A 22 8.79 6.24 -3.20
CA ALA A 22 7.53 6.92 -2.87
C ALA A 22 7.29 7.02 -1.35
N TRP A 23 7.61 5.96 -0.61
CA TRP A 23 7.55 5.97 0.85
C TRP A 23 8.54 6.97 1.45
N SER A 24 9.76 7.04 0.93
CA SER A 24 10.75 8.01 1.39
C SER A 24 10.21 9.44 1.28
N LYS A 25 9.59 9.80 0.14
CA LYS A 25 8.96 11.10 -0.06
C LYS A 25 7.83 11.35 0.94
N HIS A 26 6.97 10.37 1.18
CA HIS A 26 5.90 10.49 2.17
C HIS A 26 6.45 10.78 3.58
N PHE A 27 7.47 10.04 4.03
CA PHE A 27 8.08 10.24 5.34
C PHE A 27 8.86 11.56 5.46
N ASN A 28 9.36 12.09 4.33
CA ASN A 28 9.98 13.42 4.28
C ASN A 28 8.95 14.57 4.22
N GLY A 29 7.65 14.27 4.36
CA GLY A 29 6.56 15.27 4.32
C GLY A 29 6.17 15.71 2.90
N GLN A 30 6.77 15.13 1.86
CA GLN A 30 6.47 15.42 0.45
C GLN A 30 5.23 14.63 0.00
N ASN A 31 4.12 14.80 0.70
CA ASN A 31 2.90 13.99 0.54
C ASN A 31 2.30 14.08 -0.86
N GLU A 32 2.35 15.26 -1.49
CA GLU A 32 1.84 15.46 -2.86
C GLU A 32 2.69 14.71 -3.89
N ALA A 33 4.02 14.80 -3.79
CA ALA A 33 4.92 14.07 -4.66
C ALA A 33 4.82 12.54 -4.47
N ALA A 34 4.66 12.09 -3.22
CA ALA A 34 4.40 10.68 -2.91
C ALA A 34 3.07 10.22 -3.52
N LEU A 35 2.00 11.03 -3.38
CA LEU A 35 0.70 10.73 -3.96
C LEU A 35 0.77 10.55 -5.47
N GLU A 36 1.41 11.48 -6.19
CA GLU A 36 1.58 11.36 -7.64
C GLU A 36 2.37 10.12 -8.03
N GLN A 37 3.42 9.80 -7.28
CA GLN A 37 4.24 8.62 -7.55
C GLN A 37 3.47 7.32 -7.30
N PHE A 38 2.71 7.24 -6.22
CA PHE A 38 1.84 6.10 -5.95
C PHE A 38 0.74 5.95 -7.01
N ARG A 39 0.17 7.06 -7.52
CA ARG A 39 -0.79 7.01 -8.65
C ARG A 39 -0.15 6.38 -9.90
N LYS A 40 1.04 6.83 -10.30
CA LYS A 40 1.79 6.23 -11.43
C LYS A 40 2.12 4.76 -11.20
N LEU A 41 2.44 4.40 -9.96
CA LEU A 41 2.75 3.02 -9.60
C LEU A 41 1.53 2.11 -9.72
N VAL A 42 0.36 2.52 -9.26
CA VAL A 42 -0.85 1.69 -9.40
C VAL A 42 -1.35 1.65 -10.84
N GLU A 43 -1.10 2.68 -11.65
CA GLU A 43 -1.40 2.63 -13.09
C GLU A 43 -0.56 1.57 -13.79
N LYS A 44 0.74 1.49 -13.46
CA LYS A 44 1.66 0.51 -14.04
C LYS A 44 1.52 -0.90 -13.43
N PHE A 45 1.23 -0.96 -12.14
CA PHE A 45 1.20 -2.18 -11.33
C PHE A 45 -0.08 -2.23 -10.49
N ALA A 46 -1.22 -2.38 -11.16
CA ALA A 46 -2.56 -2.32 -10.55
C ALA A 46 -2.77 -3.30 -9.38
N ASN A 47 -2.09 -4.44 -9.39
CA ASN A 47 -2.22 -5.48 -8.36
C ASN A 47 -1.12 -5.42 -7.28
N HIS A 48 -0.28 -4.38 -7.27
CA HIS A 48 0.78 -4.25 -6.27
C HIS A 48 0.20 -3.78 -4.93
N ILE A 49 0.25 -4.66 -3.92
CA ILE A 49 -0.38 -4.42 -2.61
C ILE A 49 0.19 -3.16 -1.94
N ASP A 50 1.51 -3.03 -1.85
CA ASP A 50 2.13 -1.89 -1.17
C ASP A 50 1.92 -0.54 -1.88
N ALA A 51 1.89 -0.53 -3.22
CA ALA A 51 1.62 0.68 -3.98
C ALA A 51 0.18 1.16 -3.74
N ASN A 52 -0.79 0.24 -3.76
CA ASN A 52 -2.19 0.55 -3.47
C ASN A 52 -2.38 1.01 -2.01
N PHE A 53 -1.64 0.43 -1.07
CA PHE A 53 -1.68 0.82 0.35
C PHE A 53 -1.06 2.21 0.57
N GLY A 54 0.10 2.49 -0.03
CA GLY A 54 0.74 3.80 0.00
C GLY A 54 -0.15 4.88 -0.62
N LEU A 55 -0.79 4.58 -1.76
CA LEU A 55 -1.78 5.46 -2.38
C LEU A 55 -2.93 5.78 -1.41
N ALA A 56 -3.52 4.77 -0.77
CA ALA A 56 -4.63 4.94 0.15
C ALA A 56 -4.29 5.86 1.34
N LEU A 57 -3.08 5.73 1.89
CA LEU A 57 -2.60 6.60 2.96
C LEU A 57 -2.37 8.03 2.48
N CYS A 58 -1.75 8.21 1.32
CA CYS A 58 -1.53 9.54 0.75
C CYS A 58 -2.86 10.26 0.45
N LEU A 59 -3.83 9.55 -0.12
CA LEU A 59 -5.20 10.05 -0.35
C LEU A 59 -5.87 10.45 0.95
N LYS A 60 -5.73 9.63 2.01
CA LYS A 60 -6.23 9.94 3.34
C LYS A 60 -5.58 11.21 3.91
N THR A 61 -4.27 11.39 3.75
CA THR A 61 -3.58 12.62 4.19
C THR A 61 -3.98 13.84 3.37
N ALA A 62 -4.31 13.66 2.09
CA ALA A 62 -4.81 14.71 1.21
C ALA A 62 -6.31 15.05 1.45
N GLY A 63 -6.99 14.36 2.38
CA GLY A 63 -8.41 14.57 2.66
C GLY A 63 -9.37 13.95 1.64
N GLN A 64 -8.87 13.22 0.64
CA GLN A 64 -9.66 12.52 -0.37
C GLN A 64 -10.27 11.22 0.19
N LYS A 65 -11.16 11.35 1.18
CA LYS A 65 -11.70 10.22 1.96
C LYS A 65 -12.34 9.12 1.10
N SER A 66 -13.12 9.49 0.07
CA SER A 66 -13.79 8.52 -0.81
C SER A 66 -12.80 7.69 -1.62
N GLU A 67 -11.81 8.33 -2.25
CA GLU A 67 -10.76 7.65 -3.01
C GLU A 67 -9.88 6.79 -2.09
N ALA A 68 -9.54 7.29 -0.90
CA ALA A 68 -8.78 6.53 0.09
C ALA A 68 -9.52 5.25 0.50
N SER A 69 -10.84 5.34 0.76
CA SER A 69 -11.65 4.17 1.11
C SER A 69 -11.68 3.14 -0.03
N ALA A 70 -11.81 3.58 -1.29
CA ALA A 70 -11.77 2.69 -2.44
C ALA A 70 -10.41 1.99 -2.58
N ALA A 71 -9.31 2.72 -2.38
CA ALA A 71 -7.96 2.17 -2.42
C ALA A 71 -7.72 1.14 -1.28
N PHE A 72 -8.16 1.42 -0.05
CA PHE A 72 -8.08 0.44 1.05
C PHE A 72 -8.92 -0.82 0.79
N ALA A 73 -10.10 -0.67 0.17
CA ALA A 73 -10.91 -1.83 -0.23
C ALA A 73 -10.16 -2.70 -1.25
N LYS A 74 -9.49 -2.07 -2.23
CA LYS A 74 -8.67 -2.79 -3.22
C LYS A 74 -7.52 -3.55 -2.58
N VAL A 75 -6.81 -2.94 -1.62
CA VAL A 75 -5.74 -3.62 -0.87
C VAL A 75 -6.28 -4.86 -0.16
N LYS A 76 -7.45 -4.76 0.48
CA LYS A 76 -8.09 -5.89 1.15
C LYS A 76 -8.41 -7.02 0.18
N GLU A 77 -8.95 -6.73 -1.00
CA GLU A 77 -9.21 -7.72 -2.05
C GLU A 77 -7.93 -8.43 -2.50
N LEU A 78 -6.86 -7.67 -2.75
CA LEU A 78 -5.57 -8.24 -3.17
C LEU A 78 -4.96 -9.12 -2.08
N CYS A 79 -4.95 -8.66 -0.82
CA CYS A 79 -4.48 -9.45 0.32
C CYS A 79 -5.29 -10.74 0.50
N GLN A 80 -6.62 -10.69 0.34
CA GLN A 80 -7.45 -11.89 0.42
C GLN A 80 -7.11 -12.87 -0.71
N ALA A 81 -6.92 -12.37 -1.93
CA ALA A 81 -6.52 -13.21 -3.06
C ALA A 81 -5.12 -13.85 -2.86
N GLU A 82 -4.19 -13.19 -2.17
CA GLU A 82 -2.91 -13.82 -1.80
C GLU A 82 -3.06 -14.86 -0.67
N LEU A 83 -3.91 -14.62 0.33
CA LEU A 83 -4.21 -15.61 1.38
C LEU A 83 -4.81 -16.90 0.81
N ASP A 84 -5.69 -16.78 -0.17
CA ASP A 84 -6.35 -17.92 -0.80
C ASP A 84 -5.36 -18.81 -1.57
N LYS A 85 -4.20 -18.27 -1.97
CA LYS A 85 -3.12 -19.03 -2.64
C LYS A 85 -2.35 -19.95 -1.68
N LYS A 86 -2.61 -19.88 -0.36
CA LYS A 86 -1.97 -20.72 0.69
C LYS A 86 -0.43 -20.70 0.66
N ILE A 87 0.18 -19.57 0.29
CA ILE A 87 1.64 -19.41 0.26
C ILE A 87 2.14 -18.87 1.60
N GLU A 88 3.40 -19.17 1.93
CA GLU A 88 4.14 -18.70 3.11
C GLU A 88 3.92 -17.19 3.37
N GLU A 89 3.68 -16.85 4.64
CA GLU A 89 3.39 -15.50 5.18
C GLU A 89 1.93 -14.99 5.17
N PRO A 90 0.96 -15.77 5.69
CA PRO A 90 -0.41 -15.29 5.88
C PRO A 90 -0.51 -14.10 6.86
N ASP A 91 0.42 -13.99 7.81
CA ASP A 91 0.36 -12.99 8.90
C ASP A 91 0.41 -11.55 8.37
N ARG A 92 1.22 -11.29 7.34
CA ARG A 92 1.34 -9.96 6.74
C ARG A 92 0.03 -9.51 6.11
N TYR A 93 -0.60 -10.38 5.33
CA TYR A 93 -1.85 -10.06 4.63
C TYR A 93 -3.01 -9.90 5.61
N GLN A 94 -3.09 -10.75 6.64
CA GLN A 94 -4.08 -10.60 7.72
C GLN A 94 -3.91 -9.28 8.46
N MET A 95 -2.68 -8.88 8.78
CA MET A 95 -2.37 -7.60 9.41
C MET A 95 -2.83 -6.43 8.52
N LEU A 96 -2.50 -6.45 7.22
CA LEU A 96 -2.90 -5.41 6.28
C LEU A 96 -4.43 -5.31 6.13
N ILE A 97 -5.14 -6.44 6.06
CA ILE A 97 -6.61 -6.46 6.00
C ILE A 97 -7.21 -5.78 7.23
N ARG A 98 -6.68 -6.07 8.43
CA ARG A 98 -7.14 -5.45 9.68
C ARG A 98 -6.89 -3.93 9.68
N ILE A 99 -5.70 -3.49 9.27
CA ILE A 99 -5.35 -2.07 9.18
C ILE A 99 -6.26 -1.33 8.19
N CYS A 100 -6.47 -1.89 7.00
CA CYS A 100 -7.35 -1.29 5.99
C CYS A 100 -8.78 -1.15 6.51
N THR A 101 -9.28 -2.17 7.19
CA THR A 101 -10.62 -2.15 7.80
C THR A 101 -10.76 -1.04 8.84
N GLN A 102 -9.73 -0.83 9.67
CA GLN A 102 -9.70 0.25 10.66
C GLN A 102 -9.70 1.64 9.99
N HIS A 103 -8.90 1.83 8.94
CA HIS A 103 -8.86 3.09 8.21
C HIS A 103 -10.19 3.41 7.53
N MET A 104 -10.79 2.44 6.83
CA MET A 104 -12.11 2.63 6.21
C MET A 104 -13.19 2.99 7.23
N SER A 105 -13.15 2.39 8.41
CA SER A 105 -14.08 2.72 9.50
C SER A 105 -13.88 4.15 10.01
N THR A 106 -12.63 4.62 10.08
CA THR A 106 -12.29 6.00 10.47
C THR A 106 -12.70 7.01 9.41
N LEU A 107 -12.59 6.66 8.12
CA LEU A 107 -12.95 7.53 7.00
C LEU A 107 -14.48 7.72 6.84
N ARG A 108 -15.28 6.84 7.44
CA ARG A 108 -16.75 6.89 7.42
C ARG A 108 -17.33 7.86 8.47
N ASN A 109 -16.53 8.28 9.45
CA ASN A 109 -16.87 9.33 10.44
C ASN A 109 -16.34 10.70 10.02
#